data_AF-A0AAE0SYR6-F1
#
_entry.id   AF-A0AAE0SYR6-F1
#
_cell.length_a   1.000
_cell.length_b   1.000
_cell.length_c   1.000
_cell.angle_alpha   90.00
_cell.angle_beta   90.00
_cell.angle_gamma   90.00
#
_symmetry.space_group_name_H-M   'P 1'
#
loop_
_entity.id
_entity.type
_entity.pdbx_description
1 polymer ?
#
loop_
_entity_poly.entity_id
_entity_poly.type
_entity_poly.pdbx_seq_one_letter_code
_entity_poly.pdbx_strand_id
1 'polypeptide(L)'
;MEAAELHAPDAALGFVEMTVIDGLSNTFTSQIYDYDPPPTCTVQNPDCGSKYLKCVVFRDNAHCVSRTIAEVLEWENNYSMSSTVAQTSPKPTISPPAACPTSITPHPYNEHDKPYQNHYCLNGRSDIRQWVYIPVKIIFRRPPDNVYQHLKNGYPAKYEKCAGGDKRISSVYIKSVGLNYDGVYKEYAIVDRRIAITVSTAYIAVKNPAMEKSTLALLQATDPCGRVCRPACKVPNSNIYRPCSGAVRLTSALPRYYGTDFGNAVMDVWDFTTDKACPQVKHENILIAFNCDFQTDWFWPTQQPPVNRPLPPGHKIHKPVRGYRLAK
;
A
#
# COMPACT_ATOMS: atom_id res chain seq x y z
N MET A 1 -41.88 13.92 0.46
CA MET A 1 -40.78 14.28 -0.45
C MET A 1 -39.73 13.20 -0.31
N GLU A 2 -39.69 12.32 -1.30
CA GLU A 2 -38.90 11.10 -1.34
C GLU A 2 -37.45 11.45 -1.73
N ALA A 3 -36.47 10.93 -1.00
CA ALA A 3 -35.05 11.25 -1.20
C ALA A 3 -34.43 10.64 -2.49
N ALA A 4 -35.26 10.11 -3.39
CA ALA A 4 -34.83 9.40 -4.59
C ALA A 4 -34.53 10.32 -5.79
N GLU A 5 -34.98 11.58 -5.77
CA GLU A 5 -34.91 12.46 -6.95
C GLU A 5 -33.66 13.34 -7.03
N LEU A 6 -32.81 13.42 -5.99
CA LEU A 6 -31.64 14.33 -6.01
C LEU A 6 -30.50 13.90 -6.96
N HIS A 7 -30.53 12.67 -7.47
CA HIS A 7 -29.52 12.12 -8.38
C HIS A 7 -30.10 11.56 -9.67
N ALA A 8 -31.39 11.81 -9.93
CA ALA A 8 -31.98 11.40 -11.19
C ALA A 8 -31.32 12.17 -12.36
N PRO A 9 -31.16 11.57 -13.55
CA PRO A 9 -30.47 12.22 -14.66
C PRO A 9 -31.10 13.57 -15.04
N ASP A 10 -32.41 13.68 -14.91
CA ASP A 10 -33.23 14.87 -15.16
C ASP A 10 -33.33 15.84 -13.97
N ALA A 11 -32.77 15.47 -12.81
CA ALA A 11 -32.76 16.35 -11.64
C ALA A 11 -31.86 17.57 -11.87
N ALA A 12 -32.23 18.70 -11.27
CA ALA A 12 -31.43 19.93 -11.37
C ALA A 12 -30.05 19.75 -10.71
N LEU A 13 -29.00 20.13 -11.42
CA LEU A 13 -27.59 20.07 -10.96
C LEU A 13 -27.27 21.16 -9.93
N GLY A 14 -28.13 22.18 -9.80
CA GLY A 14 -27.91 23.33 -8.92
C GLY A 14 -26.88 24.34 -9.44
N PHE A 15 -26.49 24.21 -10.72
CA PHE A 15 -25.60 25.13 -11.42
C PHE A 15 -26.23 25.46 -12.78
N VAL A 16 -26.74 26.69 -12.93
CA VAL A 16 -27.52 27.15 -14.11
C VAL A 16 -28.76 26.24 -14.34
N GLU A 17 -29.46 26.40 -15.46
CA GLU A 17 -30.56 25.52 -15.92
C GLU A 17 -30.03 24.18 -16.46
N MET A 18 -29.16 23.52 -15.70
CA MET A 18 -28.58 22.23 -16.10
C MET A 18 -29.07 21.11 -15.20
N THR A 19 -29.17 19.93 -15.80
CA THR A 19 -29.55 18.68 -15.12
C THR A 19 -28.31 17.84 -14.80
N VAL A 20 -28.48 16.81 -13.97
CA VAL A 20 -27.40 15.88 -13.62
C VAL A 20 -26.82 15.18 -14.86
N ILE A 21 -27.65 14.86 -15.86
CA ILE A 21 -27.19 14.25 -17.12
C ILE A 21 -26.32 15.20 -17.94
N ASP A 22 -26.62 16.51 -17.92
CA ASP A 22 -25.79 17.51 -18.58
C ASP A 22 -24.40 17.58 -17.93
N GLY A 23 -24.33 17.48 -16.60
CA GLY A 23 -23.08 17.45 -15.83
C GLY A 23 -22.17 16.24 -16.12
N LEU A 24 -22.70 15.20 -16.77
CA LEU A 24 -21.96 14.02 -17.23
C LEU A 24 -21.60 14.10 -18.72
N SER A 25 -22.05 15.14 -19.43
CA SER A 25 -21.72 15.34 -20.83
C SER A 25 -20.25 15.71 -21.01
N ASN A 26 -19.61 15.15 -22.04
CA ASN A 26 -18.25 15.52 -22.45
C ASN A 26 -18.13 17.02 -22.80
N THR A 27 -19.25 17.71 -23.06
CA THR A 27 -19.29 19.16 -23.26
C THR A 27 -18.69 19.92 -22.07
N PHE A 28 -18.94 19.48 -20.82
CA PHE A 28 -18.36 20.12 -19.65
C PHE A 28 -16.83 20.10 -19.67
N THR A 29 -16.26 18.97 -20.04
CA THR A 29 -14.80 18.78 -20.07
C THR A 29 -14.13 19.33 -21.33
N SER A 30 -14.90 19.66 -22.38
CA SER A 30 -14.36 20.04 -23.70
C SER A 30 -14.72 21.45 -24.16
N GLN A 31 -15.70 22.12 -23.55
CA GLN A 31 -16.22 23.41 -24.04
C GLN A 31 -16.53 24.45 -22.95
N ILE A 32 -16.58 24.06 -21.66
CA ILE A 32 -17.04 24.96 -20.59
C ILE A 32 -15.88 25.60 -19.82
N TYR A 33 -14.70 24.99 -19.85
CA TYR A 33 -13.49 25.57 -19.33
C TYR A 33 -12.33 25.25 -20.26
N ASP A 34 -11.47 26.22 -20.48
CA ASP A 34 -10.14 26.00 -21.01
C ASP A 34 -9.17 26.14 -19.83
N TYR A 35 -8.26 25.18 -19.69
CA TYR A 35 -7.13 25.37 -18.79
C TYR A 35 -6.17 26.38 -19.44
N ASP A 36 -5.62 27.28 -18.63
CA ASP A 36 -4.46 28.05 -19.09
C ASP A 36 -3.37 27.07 -19.57
N PRO A 37 -2.72 27.37 -20.71
CA PRO A 37 -1.65 26.52 -21.20
C PRO A 37 -0.57 26.36 -20.12
N PRO A 38 0.04 25.16 -19.98
CA PRO A 38 1.09 24.96 -19.01
C PRO A 38 2.24 25.96 -19.27
N PRO A 39 2.90 26.47 -18.22
CA PRO A 39 4.00 27.39 -18.38
C PRO A 39 5.10 26.75 -19.25
N THR A 40 5.54 27.47 -20.28
CA THR A 40 6.58 27.02 -21.22
C THR A 40 7.81 27.90 -21.12
N CYS A 41 8.98 27.31 -21.36
CA CYS A 41 10.23 28.04 -21.52
C CYS A 41 10.96 27.59 -22.78
N THR A 42 11.94 28.36 -23.22
CA THR A 42 12.85 28.01 -24.31
C THR A 42 14.29 28.16 -23.85
N VAL A 43 15.23 27.68 -24.68
CA VAL A 43 16.67 27.91 -24.42
C VAL A 43 16.98 29.41 -24.41
N GLN A 44 16.29 30.19 -25.25
CA GLN A 44 16.47 31.64 -25.36
C GLN A 44 15.72 32.42 -24.27
N ASN A 45 14.60 31.89 -23.77
CA ASN A 45 13.83 32.48 -22.69
C ASN A 45 13.58 31.43 -21.57
N PRO A 46 14.47 31.32 -20.58
CA PRO A 46 14.39 30.31 -19.54
C PRO A 46 13.43 30.69 -18.40
N ASP A 47 12.73 31.82 -18.49
CA ASP A 47 11.76 32.21 -17.47
C ASP A 47 10.44 31.45 -17.65
N CYS A 48 9.98 30.85 -16.56
CA CYS A 48 8.74 30.09 -16.47
C CYS A 48 7.60 30.90 -15.83
N GLY A 49 7.81 32.19 -15.57
CA GLY A 49 6.80 33.10 -15.04
C GLY A 49 6.42 32.85 -13.58
N SER A 50 7.19 32.03 -12.86
CA SER A 50 6.93 31.67 -11.47
C SER A 50 8.20 31.36 -10.72
N LYS A 51 8.32 31.91 -9.50
CA LYS A 51 9.46 31.63 -8.60
C LYS A 51 9.54 30.17 -8.14
N TYR A 52 8.47 29.40 -8.31
CA TYR A 52 8.42 27.99 -7.97
C TYR A 52 8.79 27.08 -9.14
N LEU A 53 9.03 27.63 -10.33
CA LEU A 53 9.35 26.89 -11.54
C LEU A 53 10.76 27.23 -12.03
N LYS A 54 11.38 26.26 -12.70
CA LYS A 54 12.65 26.43 -13.40
C LYS A 54 12.56 25.82 -14.79
N CYS A 55 13.26 26.41 -15.75
CA CYS A 55 13.40 25.82 -17.07
C CYS A 55 14.47 24.73 -17.04
N VAL A 56 14.12 23.53 -17.50
CA VAL A 56 15.06 22.44 -17.72
C VAL A 56 15.15 22.17 -19.22
N VAL A 57 16.37 22.17 -19.75
CA VAL A 57 16.64 21.88 -21.16
C VAL A 57 17.24 20.49 -21.24
N PHE A 58 16.60 19.60 -21.98
CA PHE A 58 17.12 18.26 -22.26
C PHE A 58 17.07 17.98 -23.76
N ARG A 59 18.23 17.79 -24.39
CA ARG A 59 18.36 17.50 -25.85
C ARG A 59 17.50 18.45 -26.69
N ASP A 60 17.68 19.75 -26.50
CA ASP A 60 16.97 20.85 -27.18
C ASP A 60 15.47 21.00 -26.87
N ASN A 61 14.92 20.18 -25.96
CA ASN A 61 13.56 20.36 -25.44
C ASN A 61 13.58 21.05 -24.07
N ALA A 62 13.15 22.32 -24.06
CA ALA A 62 13.01 23.14 -22.87
C ALA A 62 11.60 22.98 -22.27
N HIS A 63 11.51 22.71 -20.97
CA HIS A 63 10.24 22.58 -20.27
C HIS A 63 10.35 23.15 -18.85
N CYS A 64 9.28 23.77 -18.39
CA CYS A 64 9.17 24.26 -17.02
C CYS A 64 8.85 23.12 -16.07
N VAL A 65 9.63 23.01 -14.99
CA VAL A 65 9.41 22.02 -13.93
C VAL A 65 9.42 22.70 -12.57
N SER A 66 8.86 22.03 -11.56
CA SER A 66 8.91 22.51 -10.18
C SER A 66 10.34 22.60 -9.66
N ARG A 67 10.66 23.70 -8.98
CA ARG A 67 11.83 23.82 -8.13
C ARG A 67 11.65 23.00 -6.86
N THR A 68 12.75 22.49 -6.34
CA THR A 68 12.79 21.96 -4.97
C THR A 68 12.73 23.10 -3.95
N ILE A 69 12.41 22.80 -2.68
CA ILE A 69 12.41 23.80 -1.60
C ILE A 69 13.78 24.49 -1.50
N ALA A 70 14.89 23.74 -1.64
CA ALA A 70 16.23 24.33 -1.63
C ALA A 70 16.43 25.35 -2.76
N GLU A 71 15.97 25.04 -3.98
CA GLU A 71 16.10 25.90 -5.16
C GLU A 71 15.20 27.15 -5.11
N VAL A 72 14.07 27.09 -4.38
CA VAL A 72 13.23 28.27 -4.11
C VAL A 72 13.92 29.17 -3.09
N LEU A 73 14.46 28.60 -2.01
CA LEU A 73 15.21 29.36 -1.01
C LEU A 73 16.47 30.00 -1.62
N GLU A 74 17.18 29.30 -2.49
CA GLU A 74 18.32 29.85 -3.24
C GLU A 74 17.90 30.99 -4.17
N TRP A 75 16.77 30.86 -4.87
CA TRP A 75 16.24 31.93 -5.72
C TRP A 75 15.85 33.16 -4.92
N GLU A 76 15.19 32.97 -3.78
CA GLU A 76 14.81 34.06 -2.86
C GLU A 76 16.06 34.74 -2.28
N ASN A 77 17.08 33.97 -1.90
CA ASN A 77 18.36 34.51 -1.43
C ASN A 77 19.08 35.30 -2.52
N ASN A 78 19.12 34.79 -3.76
CA ASN A 78 19.77 35.47 -4.88
C ASN A 78 19.01 36.73 -5.35
N TYR A 79 17.67 36.73 -5.27
CA TYR A 79 16.85 37.90 -5.55
C TYR A 79 16.94 38.95 -4.43
N SER A 80 17.19 38.51 -3.18
CA SER A 80 17.41 39.38 -2.02
C SER A 80 18.85 39.88 -1.88
N MET A 81 19.81 39.37 -2.68
CA MET A 81 21.23 39.77 -2.67
C MET A 81 21.57 40.99 -3.56
N SER A 82 20.57 41.81 -3.93
CA SER A 82 20.84 43.25 -4.19
C SER A 82 20.97 44.07 -2.90
N SER A 83 20.90 43.43 -1.71
CA SER A 83 21.24 44.07 -0.44
C SER A 83 21.91 43.08 0.53
N THR A 84 23.24 43.15 0.55
CA THR A 84 24.18 42.95 1.69
C THR A 84 24.18 41.68 2.56
N VAL A 85 25.39 41.09 2.56
CA VAL A 85 26.15 40.39 3.63
C VAL A 85 25.81 38.92 3.91
N ALA A 86 26.80 38.08 3.58
CA ALA A 86 26.86 36.64 3.79
C ALA A 86 26.89 36.24 5.28
N GLN A 87 26.09 35.25 5.64
CA GLN A 87 26.31 34.41 6.82
C GLN A 87 26.34 32.93 6.40
N THR A 88 27.49 32.31 6.63
CA THR A 88 27.76 30.89 6.46
C THR A 88 27.04 30.09 7.55
N SER A 89 26.20 29.13 7.14
CA SER A 89 25.64 28.11 8.05
C SER A 89 26.48 26.82 7.99
N PRO A 90 26.73 26.15 9.13
CA PRO A 90 27.58 24.96 9.17
C PRO A 90 26.86 23.69 8.67
N LYS A 91 27.66 22.84 8.06
CA LYS A 91 27.37 21.48 7.56
C LYS A 91 26.69 20.61 8.65
N PRO A 92 25.64 19.82 8.33
CA PRO A 92 25.03 18.91 9.28
C PRO A 92 25.98 17.76 9.60
N THR A 93 26.36 17.65 10.87
CA THR A 93 27.09 16.52 11.42
C THR A 93 26.14 15.32 11.56
N ILE A 94 26.50 14.19 10.95
CA ILE A 94 25.76 12.93 11.06
C ILE A 94 25.91 12.43 12.51
N SER A 95 24.84 12.51 13.29
CA SER A 95 24.79 11.92 14.62
C SER A 95 24.74 10.39 14.55
N PRO A 96 25.31 9.67 15.53
CA PRO A 96 25.21 8.22 15.60
C PRO A 96 23.74 7.76 15.72
N PRO A 97 23.39 6.54 15.25
CA PRO A 97 22.02 6.05 15.26
C PRO A 97 21.46 6.04 16.69
N ALA A 98 20.29 6.67 16.85
CA ALA A 98 19.63 6.80 18.15
C ALA A 98 19.25 5.41 18.72
N ALA A 99 19.39 5.26 20.03
CA ALA A 99 18.84 4.11 20.74
C ALA A 99 17.32 4.07 20.57
N CYS A 100 16.73 2.87 20.52
CA CYS A 100 15.27 2.74 20.46
C CYS A 100 14.62 3.44 21.67
N PRO A 101 13.49 4.15 21.49
CA PRO A 101 12.74 4.69 22.61
C PRO A 101 12.34 3.54 23.54
N THR A 102 12.84 3.58 24.77
CA THR A 102 12.41 2.68 25.85
C THR A 102 11.00 3.08 26.27
N SER A 103 10.00 2.33 25.82
CA SER A 103 8.63 2.51 26.25
C SER A 103 8.52 2.14 27.73
N ILE A 104 8.62 3.14 28.61
CA ILE A 104 8.18 3.05 30.01
C ILE A 104 7.01 3.99 30.15
N THR A 105 5.82 3.54 29.76
CA THR A 105 4.54 3.85 30.42
C THR A 105 3.42 3.06 29.73
N PRO A 106 2.64 2.25 30.45
CA PRO A 106 1.42 1.66 29.92
C PRO A 106 0.36 2.75 29.92
N HIS A 107 0.37 3.62 28.91
CA HIS A 107 -0.73 4.54 28.72
C HIS A 107 -1.90 3.85 27.98
N PRO A 108 -3.13 3.91 28.52
CA PRO A 108 -4.31 3.36 27.86
C PRO A 108 -4.82 4.36 26.82
N TYR A 109 -4.09 4.54 25.72
CA TYR A 109 -4.56 5.37 24.59
C TYR A 109 -4.97 4.48 23.43
N ASN A 110 -6.16 4.74 22.89
CA ASN A 110 -6.63 4.14 21.64
C ASN A 110 -5.65 4.54 20.52
N GLU A 111 -4.76 3.61 20.18
CA GLU A 111 -3.68 3.72 19.19
C GLU A 111 -4.19 4.03 17.75
N HIS A 112 -5.50 4.07 17.55
CA HIS A 112 -6.16 4.14 16.24
C HIS A 112 -6.37 5.57 15.70
N ASP A 113 -6.26 6.63 16.52
CA ASP A 113 -6.62 8.00 16.08
C ASP A 113 -5.41 8.90 15.72
N LYS A 114 -4.17 8.42 15.80
CA LYS A 114 -2.97 9.17 15.40
C LYS A 114 -2.28 8.52 14.20
N PRO A 115 -1.64 9.29 13.30
CA PRO A 115 -0.76 8.73 12.29
C PRO A 115 0.31 7.89 13.00
N TYR A 116 0.41 6.61 12.65
CA TYR A 116 1.37 5.72 13.28
C TYR A 116 2.78 6.13 12.85
N GLN A 117 3.53 6.73 13.76
CA GLN A 117 4.91 7.12 13.50
C GLN A 117 5.82 5.93 13.80
N ASN A 118 6.40 5.34 12.77
CA ASN A 118 7.31 4.23 12.94
C ASN A 118 8.66 4.70 13.51
N HIS A 119 9.13 4.06 14.57
CA HIS A 119 10.42 4.35 15.16
C HIS A 119 11.59 3.56 14.51
N TYR A 120 11.33 2.76 13.47
CA TYR A 120 12.33 1.97 12.73
C TYR A 120 13.29 1.17 13.61
N CYS A 121 12.74 0.65 14.72
CA CYS A 121 13.47 -0.03 15.76
C CYS A 121 13.71 -1.51 15.41
N LEU A 122 14.98 -1.87 15.21
CA LEU A 122 15.42 -3.23 14.93
C LEU A 122 16.51 -3.62 15.93
N ASN A 123 16.29 -4.70 16.70
CA ASN A 123 17.24 -5.21 17.69
C ASN A 123 17.80 -4.11 18.63
N GLY A 124 16.95 -3.17 19.08
CA GLY A 124 17.35 -2.09 19.98
C GLY A 124 18.06 -0.90 19.31
N ARG A 125 18.18 -0.85 17.98
CA ARG A 125 18.67 0.32 17.23
C ARG A 125 17.60 0.90 16.30
N SER A 126 17.47 2.23 16.30
CA SER A 126 16.64 2.95 15.35
C SER A 126 17.47 3.34 14.12
N ASP A 127 17.39 2.56 13.05
CA ASP A 127 18.08 2.85 11.79
C ASP A 127 17.25 2.37 10.59
N ILE A 128 16.75 3.32 9.81
CA ILE A 128 15.91 3.05 8.61
C ILE A 128 16.64 2.20 7.56
N ARG A 129 17.98 2.25 7.49
CA ARG A 129 18.78 1.50 6.49
C ARG A 129 18.79 0.00 6.74
N GLN A 130 18.37 -0.41 7.94
CA GLN A 130 18.24 -1.81 8.30
C GLN A 130 16.94 -2.43 7.78
N TRP A 131 16.08 -1.65 7.13
CA TRP A 131 14.78 -2.06 6.63
C TRP A 131 14.74 -2.06 5.10
N VAL A 132 13.96 -2.98 4.54
CA VAL A 132 13.58 -3.04 3.12
C VAL A 132 12.06 -3.06 3.03
N TYR A 133 11.51 -2.64 1.89
CA TYR A 133 10.08 -2.38 1.75
C TYR A 133 9.44 -3.33 0.74
N ILE A 134 8.43 -4.07 1.18
CA ILE A 134 7.63 -4.96 0.33
C ILE A 134 6.39 -4.17 -0.11
N PRO A 135 6.09 -4.07 -1.41
CA PRO A 135 4.80 -3.56 -1.86
C PRO A 135 3.70 -4.59 -1.60
N VAL A 136 2.58 -4.16 -1.02
CA VAL A 136 1.39 -4.97 -0.77
C VAL A 136 0.15 -4.31 -1.35
N LYS A 137 -0.74 -5.13 -1.90
CA LYS A 137 -2.03 -4.68 -2.44
C LYS A 137 -3.08 -4.72 -1.36
N ILE A 138 -3.79 -3.63 -1.13
CA ILE A 138 -4.93 -3.56 -0.21
C ILE A 138 -6.19 -3.53 -1.05
N ILE A 139 -7.06 -4.51 -0.85
CA ILE A 139 -8.37 -4.60 -1.49
C ILE A 139 -9.39 -4.47 -0.37
N PHE A 140 -10.03 -3.31 -0.31
CA PHE A 140 -11.05 -3.03 0.70
C PHE A 140 -12.43 -3.08 0.06
N ARG A 141 -13.27 -3.98 0.55
CA ARG A 141 -14.70 -4.03 0.19
C ARG A 141 -15.47 -3.16 1.17
N ARG A 142 -16.35 -2.31 0.66
CA ARG A 142 -17.23 -1.49 1.51
C ARG A 142 -18.15 -2.37 2.35
N PRO A 143 -18.41 -2.03 3.63
CA PRO A 143 -19.45 -2.67 4.39
C PRO A 143 -20.78 -2.51 3.64
N PRO A 144 -21.56 -3.59 3.49
CA PRO A 144 -22.90 -3.47 2.94
C PRO A 144 -23.78 -2.73 3.94
N ASP A 145 -24.02 -1.46 3.65
CA ASP A 145 -25.12 -0.70 4.24
C ASP A 145 -26.43 -1.14 3.55
N ASN A 146 -27.60 -0.67 4.01
CA ASN A 146 -28.93 -1.07 3.53
C ASN A 146 -29.14 -0.98 1.98
N VAL A 147 -28.22 -0.31 1.27
CA VAL A 147 -28.22 -0.10 -0.19
C VAL A 147 -27.68 -1.31 -0.98
N TYR A 148 -26.86 -2.20 -0.38
CA TYR A 148 -26.19 -3.29 -1.11
C TYR A 148 -26.53 -4.68 -0.58
N GLN A 149 -27.82 -5.00 -0.52
CA GLN A 149 -28.36 -6.27 0.02
C GLN A 149 -27.90 -7.52 -0.74
N HIS A 150 -27.39 -7.39 -1.97
CA HIS A 150 -26.93 -8.50 -2.80
C HIS A 150 -25.53 -9.04 -2.41
N LEU A 151 -24.82 -8.37 -1.52
CA LEU A 151 -23.54 -8.82 -1.02
C LEU A 151 -23.78 -9.80 0.15
N LYS A 152 -23.34 -11.06 0.02
CA LYS A 152 -23.40 -12.03 1.14
C LYS A 152 -22.60 -11.50 2.33
N ASN A 153 -23.27 -11.39 3.47
CA ASN A 153 -22.71 -10.81 4.71
C ASN A 153 -22.17 -11.89 5.65
N GLY A 154 -21.09 -11.55 6.34
CA GLY A 154 -20.73 -12.11 7.63
C GLY A 154 -20.68 -11.01 8.68
N TYR A 155 -20.54 -11.41 9.94
CA TYR A 155 -20.37 -10.53 11.10
C TYR A 155 -19.01 -10.82 11.76
N PRO A 156 -17.88 -10.42 11.14
CA PRO A 156 -16.56 -10.66 11.70
C PRO A 156 -16.41 -9.96 13.06
N ALA A 157 -15.66 -10.61 13.96
CA ALA A 157 -15.37 -10.07 15.29
C ALA A 157 -14.71 -8.69 15.18
N LYS A 158 -15.14 -7.77 16.03
CA LYS A 158 -14.68 -6.37 16.10
C LYS A 158 -14.40 -5.98 17.53
N TYR A 159 -13.58 -4.95 17.74
CA TYR A 159 -13.40 -4.36 19.05
C TYR A 159 -14.72 -3.80 19.60
N GLU A 160 -14.87 -3.86 20.93
CA GLU A 160 -16.05 -3.39 21.65
C GLU A 160 -16.37 -1.90 21.33
N LYS A 161 -15.33 -1.08 21.19
CA LYS A 161 -15.41 0.35 20.83
C LYS A 161 -15.25 0.62 19.33
N CYS A 162 -15.75 -0.26 18.46
CA CYS A 162 -15.83 0.02 17.02
C CYS A 162 -17.06 0.91 16.73
N ALA A 163 -16.85 2.22 16.72
CA ALA A 163 -17.85 3.17 16.25
C ALA A 163 -17.91 3.11 14.71
N GLY A 164 -18.96 2.46 14.18
CA GLY A 164 -19.24 2.38 12.75
C GLY A 164 -19.74 3.70 12.17
N GLY A 165 -19.06 4.81 12.46
CA GLY A 165 -19.43 6.11 11.91
C GLY A 165 -19.32 6.13 10.39
N ASP A 166 -20.13 6.97 9.75
CA ASP A 166 -20.11 7.32 8.32
C ASP A 166 -18.84 8.09 7.92
N LYS A 167 -17.67 7.55 8.26
CA LYS A 167 -16.41 8.07 7.75
C LYS A 167 -16.34 7.72 6.25
N ARG A 168 -16.42 8.74 5.40
CA ARG A 168 -16.27 8.65 3.93
C ARG A 168 -14.91 8.11 3.51
N ILE A 169 -13.89 8.36 4.33
CA ILE A 169 -12.51 7.88 4.17
C ILE A 169 -12.16 7.05 5.40
N SER A 170 -11.40 5.98 5.20
CA SER A 170 -10.94 5.10 6.27
C SER A 170 -9.49 4.68 6.03
N SER A 171 -8.93 3.97 7.00
CA SER A 171 -7.58 3.42 6.94
C SER A 171 -7.62 1.91 7.09
N VAL A 172 -6.74 1.20 6.40
CA VAL A 172 -6.40 -0.20 6.68
C VAL A 172 -4.99 -0.21 7.25
N TYR A 173 -4.85 -0.62 8.51
CA TYR A 173 -3.56 -0.72 9.16
C TYR A 173 -2.84 -1.97 8.67
N ILE A 174 -1.58 -1.83 8.28
CA ILE A 174 -0.70 -2.91 7.87
C ILE A 174 0.46 -3.00 8.85
N LYS A 175 0.88 -4.23 9.17
CA LYS A 175 1.91 -4.48 10.18
C LYS A 175 2.81 -5.65 9.78
N SER A 176 4.11 -5.51 10.00
CA SER A 176 5.05 -6.63 10.00
C SER A 176 5.55 -6.92 11.41
N VAL A 177 5.74 -8.20 11.70
CA VAL A 177 6.38 -8.69 12.93
C VAL A 177 7.51 -9.61 12.52
N GLY A 178 8.73 -9.34 12.99
CA GLY A 178 9.87 -10.24 12.79
C GLY A 178 9.66 -11.60 13.44
N LEU A 179 9.93 -12.67 12.70
CA LEU A 179 9.88 -14.05 13.20
C LEU A 179 11.27 -14.58 13.56
N ASN A 180 12.32 -14.01 12.96
CA ASN A 180 13.72 -14.32 13.28
C ASN A 180 14.55 -13.06 13.65
N TYR A 181 13.88 -11.96 13.95
CA TYR A 181 14.49 -10.72 14.43
C TYR A 181 13.52 -9.99 15.36
N ASP A 182 14.04 -9.16 16.26
CA ASP A 182 13.21 -8.29 17.08
C ASP A 182 12.97 -6.97 16.34
N GLY A 183 11.75 -6.78 15.87
CA GLY A 183 11.34 -5.58 15.15
C GLY A 183 9.90 -5.67 14.65
N VAL A 184 9.20 -4.56 14.77
CA VAL A 184 7.82 -4.39 14.33
C VAL A 184 7.73 -3.14 13.47
N TYR A 185 7.11 -3.26 12.31
CA TYR A 185 6.75 -2.10 11.49
C TYR A 185 5.24 -2.01 11.39
N LYS A 186 4.67 -0.80 11.53
CA LYS A 186 3.28 -0.54 11.15
C LYS A 186 3.19 0.67 10.22
N GLU A 187 2.16 0.66 9.39
CA GLU A 187 1.78 1.70 8.43
C GLU A 187 0.26 1.57 8.18
N TYR A 188 -0.33 2.47 7.39
CA TYR A 188 -1.71 2.35 6.94
C TYR A 188 -1.88 2.66 5.45
N ALA A 189 -2.90 2.07 4.85
CA ALA A 189 -3.39 2.42 3.53
C ALA A 189 -4.68 3.23 3.67
N ILE A 190 -4.78 4.34 2.95
CA ILE A 190 -6.02 5.12 2.87
C ILE A 190 -6.98 4.40 1.92
N VAL A 191 -8.23 4.27 2.34
CA VAL A 191 -9.30 3.66 1.54
C VAL A 191 -10.53 4.56 1.51
N ASP A 192 -11.15 4.69 0.35
CA ASP A 192 -12.43 5.38 0.19
C ASP A 192 -13.57 4.41 0.55
N ARG A 193 -14.47 4.83 1.44
CA ARG A 193 -15.64 4.04 1.87
C ARG A 193 -16.91 4.37 1.08
N ARG A 194 -16.85 5.31 0.13
CA ARG A 194 -17.97 5.68 -0.73
C ARG A 194 -18.12 4.70 -1.91
N ILE A 195 -17.02 4.11 -2.37
CA ILE A 195 -17.02 3.15 -3.49
C ILE A 195 -17.10 1.70 -3.00
N ALA A 196 -17.65 0.81 -3.84
CA ALA A 196 -17.89 -0.59 -3.47
C ALA A 196 -16.61 -1.38 -3.19
N ILE A 197 -15.56 -1.13 -3.98
CA ILE A 197 -14.24 -1.74 -3.84
C ILE A 197 -13.19 -0.65 -4.01
N THR A 198 -12.33 -0.50 -3.02
CA THR A 198 -11.13 0.34 -3.09
C THR A 198 -9.90 -0.56 -3.22
N VAL A 199 -9.03 -0.23 -4.16
CA VAL A 199 -7.72 -0.87 -4.32
C VAL A 199 -6.65 0.17 -4.07
N SER A 200 -5.70 -0.14 -3.20
CA SER A 200 -4.57 0.73 -2.86
C SER A 200 -3.29 -0.09 -2.75
N THR A 201 -2.14 0.55 -2.91
CA THR A 201 -0.82 -0.06 -2.68
C THR A 201 -0.20 0.56 -1.45
N ALA A 202 0.29 -0.26 -0.54
CA ALA A 202 1.03 0.17 0.63
C ALA A 202 2.38 -0.54 0.70
N TYR A 203 3.30 0.00 1.51
CA TYR A 203 4.67 -0.49 1.58
C TYR A 203 4.98 -0.89 3.01
N ILE A 204 5.25 -2.17 3.21
CA ILE A 204 5.48 -2.74 4.53
C ILE A 204 6.97 -3.02 4.70
N ALA A 205 7.58 -2.43 5.72
CA ALA A 205 8.99 -2.63 5.97
C ALA A 205 9.27 -3.91 6.75
N VAL A 206 10.38 -4.57 6.42
CA VAL A 206 10.93 -5.75 7.12
C VAL A 206 12.45 -5.64 7.19
N LYS A 207 13.09 -6.42 8.07
CA LYS A 207 14.56 -6.42 8.18
C LYS A 207 15.21 -6.74 6.82
N ASN A 208 16.26 -5.99 6.49
CA ASN A 208 17.03 -6.20 5.26
C ASN A 208 17.72 -7.58 5.22
N PRO A 209 17.33 -8.49 4.30
CA PRO A 209 17.93 -9.83 4.18
C PRO A 209 19.33 -9.81 3.56
N ALA A 210 19.87 -8.65 3.16
CA ALA A 210 21.29 -8.54 2.84
C ALA A 210 22.17 -8.62 4.09
N MET A 211 21.61 -8.28 5.26
CA MET A 211 22.36 -8.32 6.53
C MET A 211 22.44 -9.73 7.13
N GLU A 212 21.48 -10.62 6.80
CA GLU A 212 21.44 -12.01 7.26
C GLU A 212 20.88 -12.90 6.15
N LYS A 213 21.38 -14.15 6.00
CA LYS A 213 21.03 -15.08 4.90
C LYS A 213 19.53 -15.13 4.53
N SER A 214 18.61 -14.89 5.48
CA SER A 214 17.20 -14.64 5.18
C SER A 214 16.49 -13.87 6.28
N THR A 215 15.44 -13.11 5.92
CA THR A 215 14.49 -12.47 6.84
C THR A 215 13.19 -13.27 6.85
N LEU A 216 12.67 -13.58 8.04
CA LEU A 216 11.34 -14.16 8.25
C LEU A 216 10.46 -13.13 8.95
N ALA A 217 9.30 -12.83 8.38
CA ALA A 217 8.35 -11.88 8.95
C ALA A 217 6.90 -12.35 8.73
N LEU A 218 6.02 -12.00 9.65
CA LEU A 218 4.57 -12.14 9.51
C LEU A 218 3.97 -10.79 9.12
N LEU A 219 3.31 -10.73 7.97
CA LEU A 219 2.61 -9.54 7.49
C LEU A 219 1.12 -9.68 7.77
N GLN A 220 0.53 -8.63 8.32
CA GLN A 220 -0.87 -8.61 8.73
C GLN A 220 -1.51 -7.28 8.32
N ALA A 221 -2.82 -7.30 8.12
CA ALA A 221 -3.59 -6.10 7.93
C ALA A 221 -4.90 -6.17 8.71
N THR A 222 -5.32 -5.03 9.27
CA THR A 222 -6.55 -4.89 10.03
C THR A 222 -7.24 -3.59 9.67
N ASP A 223 -8.55 -3.59 9.68
CA ASP A 223 -9.31 -2.34 9.61
C ASP A 223 -9.33 -1.60 10.96
N PRO A 224 -9.93 -0.40 11.07
CA PRO A 224 -9.94 0.38 12.30
C PRO A 224 -10.74 -0.26 13.44
N CYS A 225 -11.56 -1.26 13.14
CA CYS A 225 -12.33 -2.01 14.11
C CYS A 225 -11.64 -3.30 14.56
N GLY A 226 -10.40 -3.53 14.13
CA GLY A 226 -9.63 -4.73 14.45
C GLY A 226 -9.98 -5.96 13.62
N ARG A 227 -10.83 -5.82 12.60
CA ARG A 227 -11.18 -6.93 11.72
C ARG A 227 -9.97 -7.26 10.85
N VAL A 228 -9.58 -8.53 10.85
CA VAL A 228 -8.39 -9.01 10.13
C VAL A 228 -8.69 -9.11 8.64
N CYS A 229 -7.85 -8.49 7.82
CA CYS A 229 -7.88 -8.69 6.38
C CYS A 229 -7.17 -9.99 6.01
N ARG A 230 -7.73 -10.72 5.04
CA ARG A 230 -7.24 -12.03 4.64
C ARG A 230 -6.07 -11.89 3.66
N PRO A 231 -4.87 -12.39 4.00
CA PRO A 231 -3.75 -12.35 3.07
C PRO A 231 -3.91 -13.40 1.96
N ALA A 232 -3.65 -12.98 0.74
CA ALA A 232 -3.49 -13.82 -0.42
C ALA A 232 -2.09 -13.60 -0.99
N CYS A 233 -1.39 -14.71 -1.25
CA CYS A 233 -0.04 -14.70 -1.78
C CYS A 233 -0.07 -15.09 -3.25
N LYS A 234 0.72 -14.38 -4.04
CA LYS A 234 0.91 -14.66 -5.46
C LYS A 234 1.62 -16.01 -5.62
N VAL A 235 1.08 -16.86 -6.48
CA VAL A 235 1.73 -18.12 -6.87
C VAL A 235 2.88 -17.79 -7.83
N PRO A 236 4.09 -18.33 -7.60
CA PRO A 236 5.27 -18.05 -8.44
C PRO A 236 4.97 -18.22 -9.93
N ASN A 237 5.51 -17.30 -10.75
CA ASN A 237 5.37 -17.31 -12.22
C ASN A 237 3.92 -17.30 -12.74
N SER A 238 2.97 -16.80 -11.94
CA SER A 238 1.57 -16.66 -12.35
C SER A 238 1.00 -15.34 -11.86
N ASN A 239 -0.14 -14.91 -12.39
CA ASN A 239 -0.92 -13.79 -11.83
C ASN A 239 -2.02 -14.27 -10.86
N ILE A 240 -1.92 -15.50 -10.39
CA ILE A 240 -2.90 -16.14 -9.51
C ILE A 240 -2.48 -15.89 -8.07
N TYR A 241 -3.44 -15.45 -7.26
CA TYR A 241 -3.29 -15.32 -5.81
C TYR A 241 -4.05 -16.44 -5.11
N ARG A 242 -3.47 -16.98 -4.03
CA ARG A 242 -4.12 -18.00 -3.18
C ARG A 242 -4.07 -17.58 -1.72
N PRO A 243 -5.04 -17.98 -0.89
CA PRO A 243 -4.98 -17.76 0.56
C PRO A 243 -3.65 -18.26 1.13
N CYS A 244 -3.06 -17.48 2.02
CA CYS A 244 -1.81 -17.83 2.71
C CYS A 244 -1.83 -17.35 4.16
N SER A 245 -0.75 -17.59 4.91
CA SER A 245 -0.64 -17.12 6.30
C SER A 245 -0.20 -15.66 6.42
N GLY A 246 0.25 -15.02 5.34
CA GLY A 246 0.95 -13.74 5.38
C GLY A 246 2.39 -13.82 5.89
N ALA A 247 2.89 -15.01 6.22
CA ALA A 247 4.29 -15.21 6.56
C ALA A 247 5.16 -15.20 5.30
N VAL A 248 6.25 -14.42 5.34
CA VAL A 248 7.20 -14.27 4.22
C VAL A 248 8.60 -14.66 4.64
N ARG A 249 9.31 -15.27 3.70
CA ARG A 249 10.76 -15.46 3.76
C ARG A 249 11.41 -14.67 2.64
N LEU A 250 12.17 -13.66 3.00
CA LEU A 250 12.96 -12.87 2.06
C LEU A 250 14.42 -13.29 2.09
N THR A 251 15.04 -13.26 0.91
CA THR A 251 16.47 -13.47 0.72
C THR A 251 17.00 -12.41 -0.24
N SER A 252 18.31 -12.29 -0.36
CA SER A 252 18.93 -11.39 -1.34
C SER A 252 18.87 -11.89 -2.79
N ALA A 253 18.26 -13.05 -3.03
CA ALA A 253 18.14 -13.65 -4.35
C ALA A 253 17.13 -12.90 -5.24
N LEU A 254 17.38 -12.93 -6.55
CA LEU A 254 16.45 -12.38 -7.53
C LEU A 254 15.35 -13.39 -7.89
N PRO A 255 14.14 -12.91 -8.27
CA PRO A 255 13.65 -11.54 -8.09
C PRO A 255 13.40 -11.21 -6.60
N ARG A 256 13.83 -10.03 -6.16
CA ARG A 256 13.79 -9.64 -4.74
C ARG A 256 12.38 -9.38 -4.22
N TYR A 257 11.51 -8.81 -5.06
CA TYR A 257 10.14 -8.38 -4.68
C TYR A 257 10.08 -7.40 -3.49
N TYR A 258 11.17 -6.71 -3.21
CA TYR A 258 11.26 -5.63 -2.24
C TYR A 258 12.22 -4.56 -2.76
N GLY A 259 11.98 -3.30 -2.41
CA GLY A 259 12.92 -2.21 -2.62
C GLY A 259 13.87 -2.08 -1.44
N THR A 260 15.13 -1.71 -1.71
CA THR A 260 16.16 -1.51 -0.67
C THR A 260 15.90 -0.28 0.21
N ASP A 261 15.06 0.62 -0.28
CA ASP A 261 14.50 1.77 0.42
C ASP A 261 13.07 2.00 -0.09
N PHE A 262 12.36 2.93 0.55
CA PHE A 262 10.97 3.22 0.24
C PHE A 262 10.77 3.72 -1.20
N GLY A 263 11.64 4.61 -1.67
CA GLY A 263 11.54 5.20 -3.01
C GLY A 263 11.69 4.14 -4.09
N ASN A 264 12.69 3.28 -3.96
CA ASN A 264 12.90 2.15 -4.86
C ASN A 264 11.69 1.19 -4.87
N ALA A 265 11.14 0.86 -3.69
CA ALA A 265 9.95 0.01 -3.62
C ALA A 265 8.73 0.62 -4.32
N VAL A 266 8.55 1.94 -4.23
CA VAL A 266 7.50 2.65 -4.96
C VAL A 266 7.75 2.59 -6.46
N MET A 267 8.95 2.96 -6.91
CA MET A 267 9.27 3.02 -8.34
C MET A 267 9.23 1.64 -9.00
N ASP A 268 9.52 0.55 -8.27
CA ASP A 268 9.44 -0.82 -8.78
C ASP A 268 8.00 -1.27 -9.11
N VAL A 269 6.99 -0.68 -8.45
CA VAL A 269 5.57 -1.01 -8.71
C VAL A 269 5.03 -0.24 -9.92
N TRP A 270 5.68 0.82 -10.36
CA TRP A 270 5.20 1.66 -11.44
C TRP A 270 6.06 1.50 -12.71
N ASP A 271 5.38 1.56 -13.85
CA ASP A 271 5.99 1.72 -15.16
C ASP A 271 5.78 3.16 -15.63
N PHE A 272 6.83 3.96 -15.49
CA PHE A 272 6.91 5.31 -16.04
C PHE A 272 7.63 5.35 -17.40
N THR A 273 8.12 4.21 -17.89
CA THR A 273 9.04 4.12 -19.03
C THR A 273 8.35 3.73 -20.33
N THR A 274 7.14 3.19 -20.28
CA THR A 274 6.38 2.89 -21.49
C THR A 274 6.05 4.15 -22.28
N ASP A 275 6.23 4.12 -23.60
CA ASP A 275 5.66 5.06 -24.60
C ASP A 275 4.12 5.16 -24.56
N LYS A 276 3.49 4.56 -23.56
CA LYS A 276 2.08 4.68 -23.23
C LYS A 276 1.88 6.03 -22.56
N ALA A 277 0.92 6.82 -23.04
CA ALA A 277 0.64 8.17 -22.56
C ALA A 277 0.29 8.29 -21.04
N CYS A 278 0.25 7.19 -20.27
CA CYS A 278 -0.05 7.18 -18.84
C CYS A 278 0.76 6.10 -18.08
N PRO A 279 1.28 6.40 -16.88
CA PRO A 279 1.95 5.42 -16.02
C PRO A 279 1.10 4.18 -15.73
N GLN A 280 1.70 3.00 -15.73
CA GLN A 280 1.02 1.73 -15.49
C GLN A 280 1.52 1.06 -14.20
N VAL A 281 0.64 0.32 -13.53
CA VAL A 281 1.03 -0.46 -12.34
C VAL A 281 1.52 -1.85 -12.76
N LYS A 282 2.77 -2.19 -12.39
CA LYS A 282 3.40 -3.52 -12.53
C LYS A 282 2.87 -4.45 -11.44
N HIS A 283 1.67 -4.95 -11.65
CA HIS A 283 0.99 -5.89 -10.75
C HIS A 283 1.82 -7.15 -10.48
N GLU A 284 2.74 -7.48 -11.38
CA GLU A 284 3.61 -8.62 -11.28
C GLU A 284 4.63 -8.53 -10.12
N ASN A 285 4.93 -7.32 -9.65
CA ASN A 285 5.90 -7.04 -8.61
C ASN A 285 5.30 -7.04 -7.19
N ILE A 286 3.98 -7.18 -7.09
CA ILE A 286 3.29 -7.30 -5.81
C ILE A 286 3.09 -8.78 -5.50
N LEU A 287 3.64 -9.26 -4.37
CA LEU A 287 3.53 -10.67 -3.97
C LEU A 287 2.34 -10.96 -3.07
N ILE A 288 1.87 -9.96 -2.34
CA ILE A 288 0.87 -10.15 -1.28
C ILE A 288 -0.24 -9.12 -1.45
N ALA A 289 -1.46 -9.62 -1.37
CA ALA A 289 -2.67 -8.82 -1.31
C ALA A 289 -3.39 -9.08 0.00
N PHE A 290 -3.94 -8.06 0.64
CA PHE A 290 -4.83 -8.17 1.78
C PHE A 290 -6.25 -7.86 1.32
N ASN A 291 -7.12 -8.87 1.41
CA ASN A 291 -8.54 -8.72 1.15
C ASN A 291 -9.27 -8.40 2.46
N CYS A 292 -9.65 -7.13 2.61
CA CYS A 292 -10.41 -6.62 3.74
C CYS A 292 -11.90 -6.63 3.38
N ASP A 293 -12.61 -7.65 3.84
CA ASP A 293 -14.06 -7.76 3.68
C ASP A 293 -14.74 -8.23 4.96
N PHE A 294 -16.06 -8.42 4.89
CA PHE A 294 -16.90 -8.75 6.04
C PHE A 294 -17.35 -10.20 6.05
N GLN A 295 -16.59 -11.10 5.42
CA GLN A 295 -16.88 -12.53 5.47
C GLN A 295 -16.41 -13.13 6.81
N THR A 296 -17.12 -14.14 7.30
CA THR A 296 -16.77 -14.88 8.53
C THR A 296 -15.99 -16.16 8.26
N ASP A 297 -15.83 -16.54 6.99
CA ASP A 297 -15.11 -17.75 6.60
C ASP A 297 -13.64 -17.64 7.01
N TRP A 298 -13.26 -18.47 7.98
CA TRP A 298 -11.90 -18.50 8.51
C TRP A 298 -10.92 -19.01 7.46
N PHE A 299 -9.72 -18.42 7.44
CA PHE A 299 -8.73 -18.60 6.38
C PHE A 299 -7.99 -19.94 6.40
N TRP A 300 -8.03 -20.65 7.54
CA TRP A 300 -7.56 -22.03 7.61
C TRP A 300 -8.75 -22.95 7.36
N PRO A 301 -8.67 -23.87 6.38
CA PRO A 301 -9.68 -24.91 6.29
C PRO A 301 -9.66 -25.69 7.60
N THR A 302 -10.83 -25.97 8.15
CA THR A 302 -10.98 -26.83 9.34
C THR A 302 -10.42 -28.24 9.13
N GLN A 303 -10.08 -28.59 7.89
CA GLN A 303 -9.37 -29.80 7.52
C GLN A 303 -8.14 -29.46 6.65
N GLN A 304 -6.96 -29.91 7.09
CA GLN A 304 -5.78 -29.90 6.23
C GLN A 304 -6.09 -30.73 4.96
N PRO A 305 -5.71 -30.28 3.75
CA PRO A 305 -5.77 -31.15 2.59
C PRO A 305 -4.97 -32.42 2.91
N PRO A 306 -5.46 -33.62 2.54
CA PRO A 306 -4.79 -34.86 2.87
C PRO A 306 -3.35 -34.79 2.39
N VAL A 307 -2.41 -34.96 3.31
CA VAL A 307 -1.00 -35.10 2.99
C VAL A 307 -0.87 -36.37 2.17
N ASN A 308 -0.77 -36.25 0.85
CA ASN A 308 -0.32 -37.34 -0.01
C ASN A 308 1.14 -37.63 0.37
N ARG A 309 1.34 -38.42 1.42
CA ARG A 309 2.64 -39.03 1.70
C ARG A 309 2.93 -39.96 0.52
N PRO A 310 4.08 -39.82 -0.15
CA PRO A 310 4.54 -40.86 -1.07
C PRO A 310 4.54 -42.18 -0.30
N LEU A 311 3.78 -43.16 -0.79
CA LEU A 311 3.83 -44.51 -0.25
C LEU A 311 5.29 -44.99 -0.33
N PRO A 312 5.91 -45.43 0.77
CA PRO A 312 7.21 -46.08 0.68
C PRO A 312 7.07 -47.32 -0.23
N PRO A 313 8.07 -47.62 -1.07
CA PRO A 313 8.03 -48.77 -1.96
C PRO A 313 7.79 -50.04 -1.13
N GLY A 314 6.68 -50.72 -1.42
CA GLY A 314 6.14 -51.79 -0.60
C GLY A 314 7.11 -52.96 -0.46
N HIS A 315 7.42 -53.33 0.79
CA HIS A 315 7.95 -54.66 1.09
C HIS A 315 6.88 -55.70 0.75
N LYS A 316 7.20 -56.62 -0.15
CA LYS A 316 6.37 -57.80 -0.43
C LYS A 316 6.28 -58.64 0.84
N ILE A 317 5.12 -58.66 1.48
CA ILE A 317 4.82 -59.59 2.56
C ILE A 317 4.44 -60.93 1.92
N HIS A 318 5.24 -61.97 2.19
CA HIS A 318 4.91 -63.35 1.88
C HIS A 318 3.60 -63.73 2.60
N LYS A 319 2.57 -64.15 1.83
CA LYS A 319 1.36 -64.75 2.40
C LYS A 319 1.69 -66.15 2.95
N PRO A 320 1.35 -66.48 4.20
CA PRO A 320 1.37 -67.86 4.67
C PRO A 320 0.13 -68.58 4.15
N VAL A 321 0.35 -69.76 3.57
CA VAL A 321 -0.68 -70.72 3.18
C VAL A 321 -1.39 -71.22 4.44
N ARG A 322 -2.71 -71.01 4.56
CA ARG A 322 -3.52 -71.68 5.59
C ARG A 322 -4.26 -72.84 4.96
N GLY A 323 -3.99 -74.02 5.53
CA GLY A 323 -4.49 -75.31 5.11
C GLY A 323 -5.96 -75.56 5.46
N TYR A 324 -6.48 -76.57 4.77
CA TYR A 324 -7.77 -77.20 4.94
C TYR A 324 -8.03 -77.70 6.38
N ARG A 325 -9.27 -77.54 6.86
CA ARG A 325 -9.92 -78.53 7.74
C ARG A 325 -11.39 -78.70 7.37
N LEU A 326 -11.75 -79.97 7.23
CA LEU A 326 -13.06 -80.55 6.93
C LEU A 326 -13.97 -80.56 8.17
N ALA A 327 -15.27 -80.41 7.89
CA ALA A 327 -16.45 -81.07 8.45
C ALA A 327 -16.71 -81.08 9.97
N LYS A 328 -17.85 -80.51 10.36
CA LYS A 328 -19.06 -81.28 10.70
C LYS A 328 -20.29 -80.55 10.16
#